data_AF-A0A7D7L228-F1
#
_entry.id   AF-A0A7D7L228-F1
#
_cell.length_a   1.000
_cell.length_b   1.000
_cell.length_c   1.000
_cell.angle_alpha   90.00
_cell.angle_beta   90.00
_cell.angle_gamma   90.00
#
_symmetry.space_group_name_H-M   'P 1'
#
loop_
_entity.id
_entity.type
_entity.pdbx_description
1 polymer ?
#
loop_
_entity_poly.entity_id
_entity_poly.type
_entity_poly.pdbx_seq_one_letter_code
_entity_poly.pdbx_strand_id
1 'polypeptide(L)'
;MTIIASADGSALGNPGPAGWAWYIDPTSWQAGGWAHGTNNQGELTAVLNLLEETRHRREEPLRVLCDSQYVINSVTKWMPGWKKKGWKKRDGKPVLNVDIMKALDRELAGRDVSFEWVKGHAGHELNEAADERARAMAVAYQKGTDPARMPVGPGFRDDDAASDLATSEKAADAADVAGAADAGASAGAGRHSTAADATPSASEAAPVTSHTVAGARPTTTAAGARPATTVSDPDEQPDLFSELALGEDPADPTDPADPSSVPGGEAAGSHGGLPAHLVADAVSREMAVLRSTAQQHGAVDFLHRDALCVDTHGRCLTGEAVLEVLRGSGAVDETRVTSLGSGSYHLSYRSEEPSAVTRRSSVWVREDQHNEMGPWLLRYHQVTAEH
;
A
#
# COMPACT_ATOMS: atom_id res chain seq x y z
N MET A 1 34.06 3.24 -3.35
CA MET A 1 32.97 3.19 -4.35
C MET A 1 31.77 3.96 -3.79
N THR A 2 30.75 4.27 -4.61
CA THR A 2 29.42 4.62 -4.10
C THR A 2 28.53 3.42 -4.30
N ILE A 3 27.92 2.90 -3.23
CA ILE A 3 26.96 1.82 -3.31
C ILE A 3 25.62 2.43 -3.75
N ILE A 4 25.01 1.88 -4.79
CA ILE A 4 23.69 2.30 -5.28
C ILE A 4 22.74 1.12 -5.12
N ALA A 5 21.66 1.32 -4.38
CA ALA A 5 20.67 0.30 -4.08
C ALA A 5 19.26 0.88 -4.23
N SER A 6 18.28 0.06 -4.55
CA SER A 6 16.87 0.38 -4.32
C SER A 6 16.30 -0.42 -3.16
N ALA A 7 15.30 0.12 -2.47
CA ALA A 7 14.66 -0.49 -1.32
C ALA A 7 13.14 -0.23 -1.34
N ASP A 8 12.35 -1.30 -1.22
CA ASP A 8 10.91 -1.27 -1.45
C ASP A 8 10.15 -2.23 -0.50
N GLY A 9 8.84 -2.01 -0.33
CA GLY A 9 7.94 -2.79 0.50
C GLY A 9 6.59 -3.02 -0.17
N SER A 10 6.01 -4.20 0.05
CA SER A 10 4.75 -4.62 -0.56
C SER A 10 3.83 -5.25 0.48
N ALA A 11 2.53 -4.95 0.45
CA ALA A 11 1.53 -5.52 1.34
C ALA A 11 0.25 -5.94 0.60
N LEU A 12 -0.19 -7.18 0.80
CA LEU A 12 -1.41 -7.75 0.23
C LEU A 12 -2.58 -7.49 1.17
N GLY A 13 -3.08 -6.25 1.12
CA GLY A 13 -3.91 -5.67 2.19
C GLY A 13 -3.03 -4.94 3.22
N ASN A 14 -3.54 -3.87 3.81
CA ASN A 14 -2.73 -2.94 4.60
C ASN A 14 -3.46 -2.57 5.92
N PRO A 15 -3.38 -3.40 6.98
CA PRO A 15 -2.41 -4.48 7.17
C PRO A 15 -2.82 -5.85 6.58
N GLY A 16 -1.81 -6.64 6.19
CA GLY A 16 -1.97 -7.96 5.55
C GLY A 16 -0.62 -8.70 5.41
N PRO A 17 -0.56 -9.84 4.71
CA PRO A 17 0.70 -10.48 4.35
C PRO A 17 1.58 -9.51 3.57
N ALA A 18 2.81 -9.29 4.02
CA ALA A 18 3.65 -8.23 3.53
C ALA A 18 5.12 -8.65 3.45
N GLY A 19 5.87 -7.95 2.62
CA GLY A 19 7.26 -8.21 2.32
C GLY A 19 8.05 -6.93 2.10
N TRP A 20 9.36 -7.09 2.11
CA TRP A 20 10.34 -6.04 1.90
C TRP A 20 11.48 -6.61 1.07
N ALA A 21 12.14 -5.78 0.29
CA ALA A 21 13.36 -6.14 -0.40
C ALA A 21 14.24 -4.92 -0.65
N TRP A 22 15.54 -5.15 -0.67
CA TRP A 22 16.49 -4.22 -1.27
C TRP A 22 17.30 -4.94 -2.36
N TYR A 23 17.74 -4.18 -3.34
CA TYR A 23 18.39 -4.69 -4.54
C TYR A 23 19.50 -3.76 -5.02
N ILE A 24 20.69 -4.32 -5.25
CA ILE A 24 21.82 -3.65 -5.91
C ILE A 24 22.02 -4.26 -7.30
N ASP A 25 22.14 -5.59 -7.34
CA ASP A 25 22.37 -6.37 -8.56
C ASP A 25 21.88 -7.82 -8.39
N PRO A 26 21.91 -8.69 -9.43
CA PRO A 26 21.40 -10.06 -9.34
C PRO A 26 22.07 -10.96 -8.29
N THR A 27 23.30 -10.59 -7.87
CA THR A 27 24.13 -11.30 -6.88
C THR A 27 24.14 -10.66 -5.50
N SER A 28 23.72 -9.39 -5.38
CA SER A 28 23.68 -8.60 -4.15
C SER A 28 22.27 -8.04 -3.92
N TRP A 29 21.44 -8.80 -3.22
CA TRP A 29 20.06 -8.44 -2.86
C TRP A 29 19.55 -9.28 -1.69
N GLN A 30 18.54 -8.79 -0.99
CA GLN A 30 17.88 -9.50 0.11
C GLN A 30 16.39 -9.17 0.14
N ALA A 31 15.57 -10.14 0.52
CA ALA A 31 14.15 -9.96 0.75
C ALA A 31 13.69 -10.70 2.01
N GLY A 32 12.61 -10.19 2.61
CA GLY A 32 11.97 -10.79 3.78
C GLY A 32 10.51 -10.37 3.87
N GLY A 33 9.84 -10.69 4.98
CA GLY A 33 8.45 -10.33 5.18
C GLY A 33 7.82 -10.93 6.43
N TRP A 34 6.50 -10.89 6.47
CA TRP A 34 5.68 -11.37 7.58
C TRP A 34 4.24 -11.66 7.14
N ALA A 35 3.57 -12.55 7.86
CA ALA A 35 2.17 -12.90 7.60
C ALA A 35 1.18 -11.75 7.88
N HIS A 36 1.58 -10.74 8.67
CA HIS A 36 0.74 -9.58 8.97
C HIS A 36 1.58 -8.33 9.26
N GLY A 37 1.37 -7.27 8.47
CA GLY A 37 1.99 -5.95 8.64
C GLY A 37 1.59 -5.00 7.50
N THR A 38 2.27 -3.87 7.39
CA THR A 38 1.90 -2.75 6.48
C THR A 38 2.95 -2.48 5.41
N ASN A 39 2.56 -1.80 4.33
CA ASN A 39 3.50 -1.40 3.25
C ASN A 39 4.67 -0.58 3.80
N ASN A 40 4.34 0.46 4.59
CA ASN A 40 5.29 1.34 5.25
C ASN A 40 6.27 0.61 6.19
N GLN A 41 5.85 -0.48 6.85
CA GLN A 41 6.77 -1.33 7.62
C GLN A 41 7.74 -2.07 6.71
N GLY A 42 7.27 -2.55 5.55
CA GLY A 42 8.10 -3.20 4.54
C GLY A 42 9.17 -2.24 4.01
N GLU A 43 8.75 -1.08 3.51
CA GLU A 43 9.63 -0.05 2.93
C GLU A 43 10.72 0.40 3.94
N LEU A 44 10.34 0.71 5.19
CA LEU A 44 11.30 1.08 6.24
C LEU A 44 12.25 -0.07 6.60
N THR A 45 11.77 -1.32 6.57
CA THR A 45 12.60 -2.50 6.89
C THR A 45 13.57 -2.84 5.77
N ALA A 46 13.20 -2.63 4.50
CA ALA A 46 14.13 -2.76 3.37
C ALA A 46 15.33 -1.82 3.53
N VAL A 47 15.09 -0.54 3.84
CA VAL A 47 16.16 0.43 4.11
C VAL A 47 16.96 0.06 5.36
N LEU A 48 16.31 -0.38 6.44
CA LEU A 48 17.01 -0.81 7.64
C LEU A 48 17.94 -1.99 7.37
N ASN A 49 17.43 -3.06 6.74
CA ASN A 49 18.23 -4.24 6.47
C ASN A 49 19.37 -3.94 5.49
N LEU A 50 19.15 -3.13 4.45
CA LEU A 50 20.22 -2.64 3.56
C LEU A 50 21.35 -1.96 4.35
N LEU A 51 21.01 -1.10 5.30
CA LEU A 51 21.98 -0.41 6.15
C LEU A 51 22.72 -1.35 7.11
N GLU A 52 22.05 -2.38 7.63
CA GLU A 52 22.62 -3.38 8.53
C GLU A 52 23.55 -4.37 7.79
N GLU A 53 23.18 -4.83 6.60
CA GLU A 53 23.98 -5.70 5.73
C GLU A 53 25.25 -4.97 5.29
N THR A 54 25.12 -3.73 4.80
CA THR A 54 26.25 -2.89 4.36
C THR A 54 27.00 -2.19 5.52
N ARG A 55 26.77 -2.59 6.78
CA ARG A 55 27.39 -1.98 7.99
C ARG A 55 28.93 -1.99 7.95
N HIS A 56 29.51 -2.99 7.29
CA HIS A 56 30.97 -3.15 7.18
C HIS A 56 31.61 -2.25 6.10
N ARG A 57 30.81 -1.58 5.26
CA ARG A 57 31.21 -0.58 4.25
C ARG A 57 30.67 0.82 4.61
N ARG A 58 30.77 1.21 5.89
CA ARG A 58 30.17 2.46 6.43
C ARG A 58 30.89 3.73 5.96
N GLU A 59 32.14 3.59 5.54
CA GLU A 59 32.97 4.61 4.91
C GLU A 59 32.64 4.85 3.44
N GLU A 60 31.87 3.97 2.79
CA GLU A 60 31.40 4.15 1.42
C GLU A 60 30.04 4.87 1.39
N PRO A 61 29.89 5.93 0.58
CA PRO A 61 28.60 6.58 0.38
C PRO A 61 27.56 5.61 -0.15
N LEU A 62 26.37 5.60 0.46
CA LEU A 62 25.22 4.82 0.03
C LEU A 62 24.17 5.74 -0.59
N ARG A 63 23.72 5.44 -1.80
CA ARG A 63 22.57 6.08 -2.46
C ARG A 63 21.42 5.10 -2.53
N VAL A 64 20.32 5.42 -1.83
CA VAL A 64 19.12 4.59 -1.76
C VAL A 64 18.02 5.18 -2.63
N LEU A 65 17.56 4.42 -3.62
CA LEU A 65 16.44 4.74 -4.49
C LEU A 65 15.15 4.17 -3.88
N CYS A 66 14.18 5.03 -3.58
CA CYS A 66 12.85 4.64 -3.10
C CYS A 66 11.78 5.46 -3.82
N ASP A 67 10.65 4.86 -4.15
CA ASP A 67 9.45 5.61 -4.55
C ASP A 67 8.59 6.06 -3.35
N SER A 68 8.79 5.44 -2.18
CA SER A 68 8.16 5.86 -0.92
C SER A 68 8.67 7.22 -0.43
N GLN A 69 7.84 8.24 -0.63
CA GLN A 69 8.00 9.53 0.04
C GLN A 69 7.87 9.40 1.58
N TYR A 70 7.15 8.39 2.09
CA TYR A 70 7.01 8.17 3.53
C TYR A 70 8.35 7.82 4.17
N VAL A 71 9.11 6.89 3.59
CA VAL A 71 10.47 6.54 4.05
C VAL A 71 11.40 7.74 3.98
N ILE A 72 11.47 8.39 2.81
CA ILE A 72 12.39 9.51 2.59
C ILE A 72 12.10 10.65 3.56
N ASN A 73 10.83 11.05 3.74
CA ASN A 73 10.46 12.10 4.68
C ASN A 73 10.67 11.69 6.15
N SER A 74 10.40 10.43 6.50
CA SER A 74 10.61 9.90 7.85
C SER A 74 12.07 10.00 8.27
N VAL A 75 12.99 9.59 7.40
CA VAL A 75 14.42 9.64 7.66
C VAL A 75 14.98 11.07 7.59
N THR A 76 14.68 11.82 6.53
CA THR A 76 15.36 13.10 6.25
C THR A 76 14.75 14.31 6.97
N LYS A 77 13.43 14.32 7.21
CA LYS A 77 12.70 15.51 7.72
C LYS A 77 12.16 15.30 9.13
N TRP A 78 11.55 14.15 9.41
CA TRP A 78 10.76 13.96 10.63
C TRP A 78 11.57 13.39 11.80
N MET A 79 12.48 12.42 11.54
CA MET A 79 13.33 11.78 12.55
C MET A 79 14.05 12.78 13.49
N PRO A 80 14.68 13.87 13.01
CA PRO A 80 15.33 14.84 13.92
C PRO A 80 14.36 15.50 14.91
N GLY A 81 13.12 15.76 14.49
CA GLY A 81 12.06 16.30 15.34
C GLY A 81 11.52 15.27 16.33
N TRP A 82 11.33 14.03 15.89
CA TRP A 82 10.89 12.92 16.73
C TRP A 82 11.92 12.59 17.82
N LYS A 83 13.22 12.57 17.50
CA LYS A 83 14.30 12.40 18.48
C LYS A 83 14.25 13.44 19.59
N LYS A 84 14.12 14.74 19.24
CA LYS A 84 13.98 15.85 20.20
C LYS A 84 12.76 15.70 21.12
N LYS A 85 11.68 15.08 20.63
CA LYS A 85 10.44 14.80 21.39
C LYS A 85 10.42 13.42 22.07
N GLY A 86 11.57 12.75 22.19
CA GLY A 86 11.66 11.43 22.84
C GLY A 86 10.87 10.33 22.12
N TRP A 87 10.76 10.43 20.80
CA TRP A 87 9.99 9.55 19.92
C TRP A 87 8.47 9.53 20.18
N LYS A 88 7.90 10.66 20.59
CA LYS A 88 6.46 10.84 20.83
C LYS A 88 5.84 11.90 19.93
N LYS A 89 4.55 11.69 19.60
CA LYS A 89 3.65 12.67 18.98
C LYS A 89 3.19 13.71 20.03
N ARG A 90 2.44 14.75 19.62
CA ARG A 90 1.92 15.81 20.52
C ARG A 90 0.95 15.26 21.59
N ASP A 91 0.20 14.22 21.27
CA ASP A 91 -0.72 13.53 22.19
C ASP A 91 -0.01 12.59 23.20
N GLY A 92 1.33 12.56 23.19
CA GLY A 92 2.15 11.73 24.06
C GLY A 92 2.27 10.26 23.63
N LYS A 93 1.55 9.82 22.59
CA LYS A 93 1.70 8.47 22.03
C LYS A 93 3.04 8.33 21.30
N PRO A 94 3.60 7.11 21.18
CA PRO A 94 4.77 6.88 20.36
C PRO A 94 4.55 7.31 18.90
N VAL A 95 5.63 7.72 18.25
CA VAL A 95 5.69 7.77 16.78
C VAL A 95 5.52 6.35 16.23
N LEU A 96 5.02 6.24 14.99
CA LEU A 96 4.84 4.94 14.37
C LEU A 96 6.13 4.30 13.93
N ASN A 97 6.11 2.98 13.89
CA ASN A 97 7.27 2.16 13.58
C ASN A 97 8.49 2.57 14.44
N VAL A 98 8.26 3.10 15.65
CA VAL A 98 9.30 3.73 16.49
C VAL A 98 10.51 2.85 16.70
N ASP A 99 10.34 1.54 16.77
CA ASP A 99 11.44 0.60 16.95
C ASP A 99 12.28 0.44 15.65
N ILE A 100 11.63 0.39 14.49
CA ILE A 100 12.30 0.46 13.18
C ILE A 100 12.98 1.84 12.99
N MET A 101 12.30 2.93 13.36
CA MET A 101 12.84 4.29 13.25
C MET A 101 14.06 4.52 14.17
N LYS A 102 14.07 3.96 15.38
CA LYS A 102 15.24 3.97 16.28
C LYS A 102 16.38 3.10 15.75
N ALA A 103 16.07 1.96 15.15
CA ALA A 103 17.06 1.11 14.51
C ALA A 103 17.72 1.84 13.32
N LEU A 104 16.90 2.46 12.44
CA LEU A 104 17.37 3.32 11.34
C LEU A 104 18.27 4.45 11.83
N ASP A 105 17.86 5.19 12.88
CA ASP A 105 18.66 6.27 13.46
C ASP A 105 20.07 5.81 13.91
N ARG A 106 20.16 4.63 14.53
CA ARG A 106 21.43 3.99 14.95
C ARG A 106 22.28 3.54 13.75
N GLU A 107 21.66 3.15 12.63
CA GLU A 107 22.39 2.71 11.44
C GLU A 107 22.86 3.87 10.55
N LEU A 108 22.10 4.96 10.49
CA LEU A 108 22.44 6.19 9.79
C LEU A 108 23.50 7.02 10.55
N ALA A 109 23.63 6.83 11.87
CA ALA A 109 24.55 7.59 12.70
C ALA A 109 26.02 7.46 12.24
N GLY A 110 26.55 8.56 11.69
CA GLY A 110 27.93 8.68 11.23
C GLY A 110 28.21 8.07 9.85
N ARG A 111 27.16 7.77 9.06
CA ARG A 111 27.27 7.22 7.70
C ARG A 111 26.85 8.24 6.65
N ASP A 112 27.55 8.27 5.51
CA ASP A 112 27.11 9.04 4.34
C ASP A 112 26.01 8.26 3.59
N VAL A 113 24.76 8.69 3.76
CA VAL A 113 23.58 8.07 3.13
C VAL A 113 22.74 9.15 2.49
N SER A 114 22.52 9.00 1.18
CA SER A 114 21.66 9.85 0.36
C SER A 114 20.43 9.08 -0.09
N PHE A 115 19.29 9.79 -0.19
CA PHE A 115 18.03 9.22 -0.68
C PHE A 115 17.63 9.92 -1.97
N GLU A 116 17.26 9.13 -2.97
CA GLU A 116 16.70 9.59 -4.22
C GLU A 116 15.25 9.12 -4.32
N TRP A 117 14.34 10.08 -4.52
CA TRP A 117 12.97 9.73 -4.85
C TRP A 117 12.89 9.37 -6.33
N VAL A 118 12.53 8.12 -6.61
CA VAL A 118 12.15 7.67 -7.96
C VAL A 118 10.63 7.64 -8.09
N LYS A 119 10.11 7.73 -9.30
CA LYS A 119 8.68 7.59 -9.52
C LYS A 119 8.33 6.11 -9.57
N GLY A 120 7.37 5.68 -8.75
CA GLY A 120 6.83 4.32 -8.82
C GLY A 120 6.23 4.01 -10.20
N HIS A 121 6.32 2.72 -10.59
CA HIS A 121 6.04 2.15 -11.91
C HIS A 121 7.14 2.38 -12.99
N ALA A 122 7.00 1.63 -14.09
CA ALA A 122 8.05 1.30 -15.05
C ALA A 122 8.97 2.45 -15.50
N GLY A 123 10.28 2.18 -15.46
CA GLY A 123 11.37 3.07 -15.85
C GLY A 123 12.61 3.01 -14.96
N HIS A 124 12.65 2.17 -13.92
CA HIS A 124 13.72 2.12 -12.92
C HIS A 124 14.05 0.66 -12.52
N GLU A 125 14.96 0.03 -13.27
CA GLU A 125 15.30 -1.41 -13.15
C GLU A 125 15.59 -1.87 -11.72
N LEU A 126 16.32 -1.07 -10.93
CA LEU A 126 16.62 -1.41 -9.53
C LEU A 126 15.37 -1.42 -8.63
N ASN A 127 14.45 -0.48 -8.83
CA ASN A 127 13.22 -0.38 -8.05
C ASN A 127 12.20 -1.43 -8.49
N GLU A 128 12.11 -1.73 -9.78
CA GLU A 128 11.28 -2.82 -10.30
C GLU A 128 11.76 -4.18 -9.76
N ALA A 129 13.08 -4.39 -9.70
CA ALA A 129 13.66 -5.58 -9.08
C ALA A 129 13.38 -5.68 -7.57
N ALA A 130 13.30 -4.55 -6.86
CA ALA A 130 12.93 -4.50 -5.44
C ALA A 130 11.42 -4.76 -5.21
N ASP A 131 10.51 -4.10 -5.93
CA ASP A 131 9.05 -4.34 -5.89
C ASP A 131 8.75 -5.83 -6.13
N GLU A 132 9.29 -6.40 -7.21
CA GLU A 132 9.06 -7.81 -7.56
C GLU A 132 9.40 -8.75 -6.39
N ARG A 133 10.52 -8.50 -5.71
CA ARG A 133 11.01 -9.31 -4.57
C ARG A 133 10.19 -9.09 -3.31
N ALA A 134 9.88 -7.84 -2.97
CA ALA A 134 9.03 -7.50 -1.83
C ALA A 134 7.63 -8.12 -1.99
N ARG A 135 7.06 -8.02 -3.19
CA ARG A 135 5.77 -8.62 -3.56
C ARG A 135 5.82 -10.14 -3.57
N ALA A 136 6.89 -10.76 -4.08
CA ALA A 136 7.08 -12.21 -4.05
C ALA A 136 7.08 -12.74 -2.61
N MET A 137 7.73 -12.04 -1.67
CA MET A 137 7.68 -12.37 -0.24
C MET A 137 6.27 -12.23 0.35
N ALA A 138 5.56 -11.13 0.06
CA ALA A 138 4.18 -10.94 0.52
C ALA A 138 3.24 -12.06 0.02
N VAL A 139 3.37 -12.45 -1.26
CA VAL A 139 2.64 -13.59 -1.87
C VAL A 139 3.03 -14.92 -1.24
N ALA A 140 4.30 -15.13 -0.90
CA ALA A 140 4.75 -16.35 -0.23
C ALA A 140 4.14 -16.47 1.18
N TYR A 141 4.05 -15.38 1.93
CA TYR A 141 3.35 -15.35 3.22
C TYR A 141 1.85 -15.59 3.08
N GLN A 142 1.18 -14.97 2.11
CA GLN A 142 -0.24 -15.20 1.84
C GLN A 142 -0.56 -16.67 1.52
N LYS A 143 0.34 -17.36 0.81
CA LYS A 143 0.19 -18.78 0.45
C LYS A 143 0.62 -19.76 1.55
N GLY A 144 1.18 -19.28 2.67
CA GLY A 144 1.75 -20.14 3.70
C GLY A 144 2.95 -20.97 3.20
N THR A 145 3.76 -20.41 2.30
CA THR A 145 4.95 -21.07 1.75
C THR A 145 5.94 -21.42 2.86
N ASP A 146 6.48 -22.64 2.79
CA ASP A 146 7.58 -23.11 3.65
C ASP A 146 8.76 -22.11 3.65
N PRO A 147 9.22 -21.61 4.82
CA PRO A 147 10.36 -20.71 4.93
C PRO A 147 11.60 -21.17 4.17
N ALA A 148 11.86 -22.48 4.07
CA ALA A 148 13.00 -23.04 3.33
C ALA A 148 12.89 -22.85 1.79
N ARG A 149 11.74 -22.37 1.29
CA ARG A 149 11.45 -22.11 -0.12
C ARG A 149 11.18 -20.63 -0.41
N MET A 150 11.33 -19.75 0.57
CA MET A 150 11.13 -18.31 0.37
C MET A 150 12.28 -17.69 -0.43
N PRO A 151 12.01 -16.74 -1.35
CA PRO A 151 13.03 -16.08 -2.17
C PRO A 151 13.78 -15.01 -1.37
N VAL A 152 14.53 -15.43 -0.34
CA VAL A 152 15.16 -14.57 0.67
C VAL A 152 16.37 -13.78 0.15
N GLY A 153 17.00 -14.23 -0.94
CA GLY A 153 18.16 -13.56 -1.55
C GLY A 153 19.53 -14.00 -0.99
N PRO A 154 20.62 -13.66 -1.70
CA PRO A 154 22.00 -14.01 -1.33
C PRO A 154 22.65 -13.12 -0.26
N GLY A 155 21.99 -12.05 0.19
CA GLY A 155 22.58 -11.02 1.07
C GLY A 155 23.44 -10.02 0.31
N PHE A 156 24.13 -9.14 1.03
CA PHE A 156 25.11 -8.23 0.42
C PHE A 156 26.39 -8.97 0.02
N ARG A 157 26.90 -8.67 -1.17
CA ARG A 157 28.18 -9.17 -1.67
C ARG A 157 29.06 -8.01 -2.10
N ASP A 158 30.33 -8.07 -1.74
CA ASP A 158 31.37 -7.18 -2.25
C ASP A 158 31.71 -7.52 -3.71
N ASP A 159 31.88 -6.51 -4.56
CA ASP A 159 32.45 -6.64 -5.90
C ASP A 159 33.83 -7.33 -5.86
N ASP A 160 34.60 -7.09 -4.79
CA ASP A 160 35.90 -7.71 -4.54
C ASP A 160 35.77 -9.24 -4.38
N ALA A 161 34.73 -9.72 -3.68
CA ALA A 161 34.48 -11.15 -3.46
C ALA A 161 33.94 -11.87 -4.70
N ALA A 162 33.31 -11.15 -5.63
CA ALA A 162 32.95 -11.70 -6.94
C ALA A 162 34.20 -12.10 -7.76
N SER A 163 35.34 -11.44 -7.54
CA SER A 163 36.61 -11.79 -8.19
C SER A 163 37.24 -13.09 -7.67
N ASP A 164 37.06 -13.41 -6.38
CA ASP A 164 37.52 -14.66 -5.76
C ASP A 164 36.65 -15.87 -6.18
N LEU A 165 35.33 -15.66 -6.39
CA LEU A 165 34.46 -16.70 -6.94
C LEU A 165 34.73 -16.96 -8.43
N ALA A 166 34.94 -15.90 -9.22
CA ALA A 166 35.29 -16.03 -10.64
C ALA A 166 36.67 -16.68 -10.87
N THR A 167 37.59 -16.57 -9.91
CA THR A 167 38.86 -17.32 -9.95
C THR A 167 38.73 -18.75 -9.43
N SER A 168 37.82 -19.02 -8.48
CA SER A 168 37.46 -20.38 -8.05
C SER A 168 36.80 -21.21 -9.17
N GLU A 169 35.83 -20.63 -9.90
CA GLU A 169 35.18 -21.31 -11.03
C GLU A 169 36.17 -21.55 -12.19
N LYS A 170 37.07 -20.60 -12.49
CA LYS A 170 38.16 -20.82 -13.46
C LYS A 170 39.19 -21.86 -13.00
N ALA A 171 39.41 -22.02 -11.70
CA ALA A 171 40.33 -23.04 -11.18
C ALA A 171 39.73 -24.45 -11.26
N ALA A 172 38.40 -24.58 -11.11
CA ALA A 172 37.68 -25.83 -11.33
C ALA A 172 37.66 -26.21 -12.82
N ASP A 173 37.33 -25.26 -13.71
CA ASP A 173 37.27 -25.49 -15.16
C ASP A 173 38.66 -25.76 -15.77
N ALA A 174 39.75 -25.24 -15.17
CA ALA A 174 41.12 -25.56 -15.57
C ALA A 174 41.60 -26.96 -15.13
N ALA A 175 40.91 -27.63 -14.20
CA ALA A 175 41.29 -28.94 -13.68
C ALA A 175 40.70 -30.12 -14.48
N ASP A 176 39.58 -29.91 -15.20
CA ASP A 176 38.87 -30.98 -15.94
C ASP A 176 39.41 -31.21 -17.37
N VAL A 177 40.18 -30.27 -17.93
CA VAL A 177 40.69 -30.33 -19.32
C VAL A 177 42.03 -31.08 -19.46
N ALA A 178 42.41 -31.89 -18.47
CA ALA A 178 43.67 -32.66 -18.43
C ALA A 178 43.48 -34.17 -18.20
N GLY A 179 42.51 -34.79 -18.88
CA GLY A 179 42.19 -36.22 -18.75
C GLY A 179 41.67 -36.87 -20.04
N ALA A 180 42.50 -36.95 -21.09
CA ALA A 180 42.08 -37.51 -22.37
C ALA A 180 41.92 -39.05 -22.38
N ALA A 181 40.80 -39.49 -22.98
CA ALA A 181 40.49 -40.75 -23.67
C ALA A 181 41.46 -41.96 -23.61
N ASP A 182 40.92 -43.19 -23.44
CA ASP A 182 40.61 -44.10 -24.58
C ASP A 182 39.92 -45.43 -24.14
N ALA A 183 39.29 -46.10 -25.12
CA ALA A 183 39.02 -47.54 -25.27
C ALA A 183 37.90 -48.26 -24.50
N GLY A 184 37.07 -49.00 -25.26
CA GLY A 184 36.58 -50.34 -24.86
C GLY A 184 35.09 -50.63 -25.04
N ALA A 185 34.69 -51.24 -26.16
CA ALA A 185 33.32 -51.70 -26.40
C ALA A 185 33.08 -53.16 -25.97
N SER A 186 31.85 -53.51 -25.56
CA SER A 186 31.25 -54.85 -25.75
C SER A 186 29.73 -54.83 -25.52
N ALA A 187 29.01 -55.80 -26.10
CA ALA A 187 27.56 -55.91 -26.12
C ALA A 187 27.00 -56.92 -25.08
N GLY A 188 25.69 -56.85 -24.81
CA GLY A 188 24.97 -57.86 -24.01
C GLY A 188 23.46 -57.65 -24.01
N ALA A 189 22.69 -58.64 -24.49
CA ALA A 189 21.23 -58.56 -24.62
C ALA A 189 20.49 -59.07 -23.37
N GLY A 190 19.24 -58.63 -23.17
CA GLY A 190 18.39 -59.16 -22.10
C GLY A 190 16.97 -58.57 -22.08
N ARG A 191 16.08 -59.06 -22.95
CA ARG A 191 14.63 -58.85 -22.80
C ARG A 191 14.08 -59.91 -21.85
N HIS A 192 13.22 -59.55 -20.90
CA HIS A 192 12.06 -60.40 -20.56
C HIS A 192 10.93 -59.56 -19.93
N SER A 193 9.72 -59.82 -20.38
CA SER A 193 8.46 -59.31 -19.85
C SER A 193 7.85 -60.34 -18.91
N THR A 194 7.11 -59.89 -17.89
CA THR A 194 5.87 -60.54 -17.45
C THR A 194 4.94 -59.52 -16.80
N ALA A 195 3.64 -59.68 -16.99
CA ALA A 195 2.58 -58.83 -16.46
C ALA A 195 1.51 -59.66 -15.74
N ALA A 196 0.85 -59.04 -14.76
CA ALA A 196 -0.51 -59.31 -14.24
C ALA A 196 -0.77 -58.20 -13.20
N ASP A 197 -1.71 -57.27 -13.33
CA ASP A 197 -3.14 -57.34 -13.64
C ASP A 197 -4.01 -57.99 -12.55
N ALA A 198 -4.87 -57.16 -11.93
CA ALA A 198 -6.23 -57.48 -11.50
C ALA A 198 -6.94 -56.21 -10.99
N THR A 199 -8.01 -55.81 -11.69
CA THR A 199 -9.06 -54.85 -11.25
C THR A 199 -10.42 -55.53 -11.53
N PRO A 200 -11.60 -54.91 -11.30
CA PRO A 200 -12.12 -54.06 -10.22
C PRO A 200 -13.32 -54.72 -9.51
N SER A 201 -14.07 -54.00 -8.66
CA SER A 201 -15.49 -54.30 -8.39
C SER A 201 -16.29 -53.03 -8.08
N ALA A 202 -17.57 -53.00 -8.47
CA ALA A 202 -18.46 -51.84 -8.41
C ALA A 202 -19.92 -52.23 -8.11
N SER A 203 -20.64 -51.37 -7.37
CA SER A 203 -22.09 -51.42 -7.03
C SER A 203 -22.36 -50.20 -6.11
N GLU A 204 -23.48 -49.48 -6.09
CA GLU A 204 -24.67 -49.35 -6.96
C GLU A 204 -25.33 -47.96 -6.72
N ALA A 205 -26.47 -47.66 -7.35
CA ALA A 205 -27.06 -46.31 -7.38
C ALA A 205 -28.43 -46.13 -6.69
N ALA A 206 -28.57 -45.02 -5.95
CA ALA A 206 -29.79 -44.19 -5.75
C ALA A 206 -31.04 -44.83 -5.04
N PRO A 207 -32.16 -44.10 -4.77
CA PRO A 207 -32.42 -42.64 -4.75
C PRO A 207 -33.21 -42.10 -3.50
N VAL A 208 -33.50 -40.78 -3.49
CA VAL A 208 -34.59 -40.01 -2.82
C VAL A 208 -34.86 -40.10 -1.30
N THR A 209 -34.94 -38.93 -0.65
CA THR A 209 -36.23 -38.36 -0.18
C THR A 209 -36.10 -36.88 0.20
N SER A 210 -37.17 -36.12 -0.05
CA SER A 210 -37.29 -34.69 0.24
C SER A 210 -38.32 -34.46 1.35
N HIS A 211 -38.03 -33.53 2.28
CA HIS A 211 -39.02 -33.04 3.24
C HIS A 211 -38.96 -31.52 3.39
N THR A 212 -39.93 -30.86 2.76
CA THR A 212 -40.36 -29.50 3.09
C THR A 212 -41.25 -29.54 4.32
N VAL A 213 -41.02 -28.67 5.30
CA VAL A 213 -42.05 -28.27 6.28
C VAL A 213 -42.07 -26.74 6.32
N ALA A 214 -43.26 -26.18 6.14
CA ALA A 214 -43.49 -24.75 6.13
C ALA A 214 -44.07 -24.26 7.46
N GLY A 215 -43.76 -23.01 7.81
CA GLY A 215 -44.66 -22.09 8.50
C GLY A 215 -44.97 -22.31 9.98
N ALA A 216 -44.61 -21.32 10.80
CA ALA A 216 -45.57 -20.68 11.70
C ALA A 216 -45.05 -19.31 12.16
N ARG A 217 -45.76 -18.25 11.78
CA ARG A 217 -45.77 -16.97 12.52
C ARG A 217 -46.81 -17.09 13.63
N PRO A 218 -46.69 -16.31 14.71
CA PRO A 218 -47.88 -15.54 15.07
C PRO A 218 -47.58 -14.06 15.36
N THR A 219 -48.51 -13.23 14.90
CA THR A 219 -48.79 -11.87 15.38
C THR A 219 -49.59 -11.99 16.71
N THR A 220 -49.92 -10.98 17.52
CA THR A 220 -49.94 -9.51 17.42
C THR A 220 -50.16 -8.90 18.83
N THR A 221 -50.17 -7.55 18.89
CA THR A 221 -50.97 -6.68 19.81
C THR A 221 -50.20 -6.10 21.00
N ALA A 222 -50.24 -4.81 21.39
CA ALA A 222 -50.47 -3.49 20.78
C ALA A 222 -50.93 -2.54 21.91
N ALA A 223 -50.24 -1.41 22.10
CA ALA A 223 -50.70 -0.17 22.76
C ALA A 223 -49.57 0.89 22.63
N GLY A 224 -49.78 2.19 22.39
CA GLY A 224 -51.03 2.88 22.06
C GLY A 224 -51.20 4.23 22.77
N ALA A 225 -50.43 5.28 22.40
CA ALA A 225 -50.79 6.70 22.60
C ALA A 225 -49.81 7.69 21.91
N ARG A 226 -50.33 8.58 21.04
CA ARG A 226 -49.78 9.93 20.76
C ARG A 226 -50.83 10.94 21.25
N PRO A 227 -50.44 12.17 21.60
CA PRO A 227 -50.64 13.31 20.67
C PRO A 227 -49.43 14.29 20.73
N ALA A 228 -49.30 15.35 19.93
CA ALA A 228 -50.10 15.92 18.83
C ALA A 228 -49.18 16.43 17.70
N THR A 229 -49.77 16.86 16.59
CA THR A 229 -49.11 17.38 15.38
C THR A 229 -48.85 18.89 15.40
N THR A 230 -47.72 19.31 14.83
CA THR A 230 -47.58 20.54 14.04
C THR A 230 -47.08 20.19 12.65
N VAL A 231 -47.57 20.89 11.63
CA VAL A 231 -47.33 20.63 10.20
C VAL A 231 -46.46 21.74 9.61
N SER A 232 -45.36 21.39 8.96
CA SER A 232 -44.56 22.24 8.06
C SER A 232 -43.89 21.39 6.96
N ASP A 233 -43.47 22.06 5.89
CA ASP A 233 -43.22 21.61 4.52
C ASP A 233 -42.43 20.32 4.21
N PRO A 234 -42.62 19.73 3.00
CA PRO A 234 -41.92 18.55 2.53
C PRO A 234 -40.73 18.87 1.60
N ASP A 235 -39.67 19.55 2.08
CA ASP A 235 -38.41 19.69 1.32
C ASP A 235 -37.14 19.93 2.17
N GLU A 236 -37.08 19.39 3.39
CA GLU A 236 -35.85 19.37 4.20
C GLU A 236 -35.14 18.02 4.12
N GLN A 237 -34.02 17.98 3.38
CA GLN A 237 -33.00 16.95 3.57
C GLN A 237 -32.29 17.19 4.92
N PRO A 238 -31.93 16.15 5.68
CA PRO A 238 -31.31 16.32 6.99
C PRO A 238 -29.91 16.95 6.87
N ASP A 239 -29.72 18.13 7.47
CA ASP A 239 -28.43 18.82 7.55
C ASP A 239 -27.41 18.00 8.36
N LEU A 240 -26.29 17.69 7.70
CA LEU A 240 -25.19 16.85 8.16
C LEU A 240 -24.41 17.45 9.35
N PHE A 241 -24.59 18.73 9.68
CA PHE A 241 -23.71 19.45 10.62
C PHE A 241 -24.20 19.49 12.08
N SER A 242 -25.39 18.99 12.42
CA SER A 242 -25.92 19.09 13.79
C SER A 242 -25.44 18.01 14.78
N GLU A 243 -24.99 16.83 14.31
CA GLU A 243 -24.56 15.73 15.21
C GLU A 243 -23.04 15.63 15.43
N LEU A 244 -22.21 16.30 14.61
CA LEU A 244 -20.74 16.26 14.71
C LEU A 244 -20.13 17.41 15.54
N ALA A 245 -20.95 18.36 16.02
CA ALA A 245 -20.48 19.60 16.64
C ALA A 245 -20.26 19.54 18.17
N LEU A 246 -20.32 18.36 18.80
CA LEU A 246 -20.14 18.20 20.26
C LEU A 246 -18.96 17.30 20.61
N GLY A 247 -17.75 17.81 20.37
CA GLY A 247 -16.55 17.33 21.06
C GLY A 247 -15.27 17.28 20.22
N GLU A 248 -14.66 18.44 19.95
CA GLU A 248 -13.20 18.65 20.07
C GLU A 248 -12.84 20.14 19.90
N ASP A 249 -11.93 20.65 20.75
CA ASP A 249 -11.48 22.05 20.76
C ASP A 249 -10.53 22.38 19.59
N PRO A 250 -10.51 23.61 19.07
CA PRO A 250 -9.68 23.98 17.92
C PRO A 250 -8.18 24.04 18.24
N ALA A 251 -7.35 23.50 17.34
CA ALA A 251 -5.90 23.54 17.47
C ALA A 251 -5.31 24.89 16.99
N ASP A 252 -4.65 25.56 17.92
CA ASP A 252 -4.05 26.91 17.84
C ASP A 252 -2.81 27.05 16.89
N PRO A 253 -2.71 28.10 16.05
CA PRO A 253 -1.55 28.38 15.18
C PRO A 253 -0.53 29.43 15.72
N THR A 254 0.75 29.30 15.32
CA THR A 254 1.95 30.17 15.63
C THR A 254 2.49 30.07 17.08
N ASP A 255 3.78 29.84 17.41
CA ASP A 255 5.11 30.41 17.03
C ASP A 255 5.39 31.80 17.68
N PRO A 256 6.59 32.15 18.25
CA PRO A 256 7.81 32.49 17.46
C PRO A 256 9.23 32.40 18.14
N ALA A 257 10.32 32.48 17.34
CA ALA A 257 11.39 33.52 17.46
C ALA A 257 12.56 33.37 16.43
N ASP A 258 12.84 34.48 15.72
CA ASP A 258 13.77 34.70 14.56
C ASP A 258 15.09 35.41 15.05
N PRO A 259 16.01 36.07 14.25
CA PRO A 259 16.09 36.30 12.79
C PRO A 259 17.46 36.23 12.05
N SER A 260 17.44 36.10 10.71
CA SER A 260 18.02 37.12 9.79
C SER A 260 17.85 36.84 8.27
N SER A 261 17.27 37.81 7.54
CA SER A 261 17.53 38.22 6.13
C SER A 261 17.41 37.15 5.00
N VAL A 262 16.73 37.33 3.85
CA VAL A 262 16.50 38.47 2.92
C VAL A 262 15.18 38.20 2.12
N PRO A 263 14.41 39.20 1.60
CA PRO A 263 13.05 38.97 1.09
C PRO A 263 12.91 38.74 -0.43
N GLY A 264 11.80 38.10 -0.81
CA GLY A 264 11.25 37.99 -2.17
C GLY A 264 10.05 37.05 -2.16
N GLY A 265 8.86 37.50 -2.59
CA GLY A 265 7.61 36.73 -2.44
C GLY A 265 6.88 36.48 -3.75
N GLU A 266 5.93 35.54 -3.75
CA GLU A 266 4.84 35.46 -4.73
C GLU A 266 3.66 34.60 -4.22
N ALA A 267 2.45 35.01 -4.61
CA ALA A 267 1.09 34.42 -4.52
C ALA A 267 0.75 33.24 -3.56
N ALA A 268 -0.31 33.43 -2.75
CA ALA A 268 -1.03 32.37 -2.05
C ALA A 268 -2.06 31.66 -2.97
N GLY A 269 -2.24 30.34 -2.79
CA GLY A 269 -3.12 29.47 -3.61
C GLY A 269 -4.33 28.87 -2.88
N SER A 270 -5.37 28.48 -3.62
CA SER A 270 -6.77 28.30 -3.17
C SER A 270 -7.13 27.03 -2.36
N HIS A 271 -6.16 26.21 -1.98
CA HIS A 271 -6.36 24.86 -1.38
C HIS A 271 -6.29 24.83 0.16
N GLY A 272 -6.82 25.85 0.83
CA GLY A 272 -6.96 25.86 2.30
C GLY A 272 -5.65 25.72 3.09
N GLY A 273 -4.51 26.14 2.50
CA GLY A 273 -3.20 26.05 3.14
C GLY A 273 -2.55 24.65 3.11
N LEU A 274 -3.14 23.66 2.43
CA LEU A 274 -2.53 22.34 2.26
C LEU A 274 -1.25 22.40 1.40
N PRO A 275 -0.18 21.67 1.78
CA PRO A 275 0.98 21.46 0.92
C PRO A 275 0.60 20.87 -0.44
N ALA A 276 1.18 21.42 -1.52
CA ALA A 276 0.83 21.06 -2.90
C ALA A 276 0.94 19.56 -3.22
N HIS A 277 1.86 18.82 -2.58
CA HIS A 277 1.99 17.37 -2.76
C HIS A 277 0.77 16.61 -2.21
N LEU A 278 0.24 16.97 -1.03
CA LEU A 278 -0.97 16.33 -0.48
C LEU A 278 -2.21 16.62 -1.33
N VAL A 279 -2.28 17.80 -1.95
CA VAL A 279 -3.30 18.13 -2.94
C VAL A 279 -3.14 17.23 -4.17
N ALA A 280 -1.94 17.13 -4.74
CA ALA A 280 -1.67 16.27 -5.89
C ALA A 280 -1.97 14.78 -5.62
N ASP A 281 -1.65 14.27 -4.43
CA ASP A 281 -1.93 12.89 -4.01
C ASP A 281 -3.44 12.64 -3.89
N ALA A 282 -4.17 13.57 -3.28
CA ALA A 282 -5.62 13.50 -3.13
C ALA A 282 -6.35 13.49 -4.49
N VAL A 283 -5.93 14.36 -5.42
CA VAL A 283 -6.46 14.37 -6.79
C VAL A 283 -6.08 13.11 -7.54
N SER A 284 -4.82 12.66 -7.46
CA SER A 284 -4.36 11.44 -8.15
C SER A 284 -5.13 10.19 -7.71
N ARG A 285 -5.46 10.10 -6.41
CA ARG A 285 -6.27 9.02 -5.84
C ARG A 285 -7.69 9.02 -6.39
N GLU A 286 -8.36 10.17 -6.41
CA GLU A 286 -9.69 10.31 -7.02
C GLU A 286 -9.65 9.87 -8.48
N MET A 287 -8.71 10.39 -9.26
CA MET A 287 -8.57 10.07 -10.68
C MET A 287 -8.20 8.60 -10.96
N ALA A 288 -7.70 7.86 -9.97
CA ALA A 288 -7.49 6.42 -10.06
C ALA A 288 -8.82 5.66 -9.91
N VAL A 289 -9.69 6.10 -8.98
CA VAL A 289 -11.04 5.53 -8.80
C VAL A 289 -11.93 5.81 -10.01
N LEU A 290 -11.99 7.06 -10.51
CA LEU A 290 -12.83 7.42 -11.66
C LEU A 290 -12.48 6.61 -12.91
N ARG A 291 -11.18 6.32 -13.11
CA ARG A 291 -10.64 5.57 -14.25
C ARG A 291 -10.56 4.06 -14.01
N SER A 292 -10.98 3.56 -12.85
CA SER A 292 -10.97 2.13 -12.55
C SER A 292 -11.96 1.37 -13.44
N THR A 293 -11.48 0.31 -14.11
CA THR A 293 -12.33 -0.50 -14.98
C THR A 293 -12.98 -1.64 -14.20
N ALA A 294 -14.13 -2.12 -14.66
CA ALA A 294 -14.86 -3.23 -14.00
C ALA A 294 -14.05 -4.56 -13.93
N GLN A 295 -12.97 -4.69 -14.69
CA GLN A 295 -12.05 -5.83 -14.64
C GLN A 295 -10.97 -5.71 -13.54
N GLN A 296 -10.77 -4.54 -12.93
CA GLN A 296 -9.75 -4.31 -11.91
C GLN A 296 -10.33 -4.50 -10.51
N HIS A 297 -9.94 -5.61 -9.85
CA HIS A 297 -10.35 -5.93 -8.48
C HIS A 297 -9.89 -4.92 -7.41
N GLY A 298 -9.02 -3.95 -7.74
CA GLY A 298 -8.51 -2.97 -6.77
C GLY A 298 -9.39 -1.73 -6.54
N ALA A 299 -10.49 -1.57 -7.27
CA ALA A 299 -11.38 -0.40 -7.10
C ALA A 299 -12.13 -0.41 -5.75
N VAL A 300 -12.50 -1.60 -5.28
CA VAL A 300 -13.19 -1.80 -3.99
C VAL A 300 -12.28 -1.52 -2.79
N ASP A 301 -10.96 -1.68 -2.95
CA ASP A 301 -9.96 -1.42 -1.89
C ASP A 301 -9.88 0.07 -1.51
N PHE A 302 -10.43 0.97 -2.34
CA PHE A 302 -10.56 2.39 -2.04
C PHE A 302 -11.85 2.74 -1.29
N LEU A 303 -12.79 1.82 -1.10
CA LEU A 303 -14.04 2.10 -0.40
C LEU A 303 -13.91 1.85 1.11
N HIS A 304 -14.42 2.78 1.91
CA HIS A 304 -14.65 2.51 3.32
C HIS A 304 -15.74 1.44 3.47
N ARG A 305 -15.69 0.61 4.50
CA ARG A 305 -16.73 -0.42 4.80
C ARG A 305 -18.16 0.14 4.74
N ASP A 306 -18.31 1.35 5.28
CA ASP A 306 -19.59 2.05 5.37
C ASP A 306 -19.80 3.09 4.24
N ALA A 307 -19.05 3.00 3.13
CA ALA A 307 -19.08 3.98 2.04
C ALA A 307 -20.51 4.23 1.53
N LEU A 308 -20.83 5.51 1.39
CA LEU A 308 -22.13 6.02 0.94
C LEU A 308 -21.92 6.91 -0.30
N CYS A 309 -22.81 6.80 -1.28
CA CYS A 309 -22.86 7.70 -2.42
C CYS A 309 -24.27 8.23 -2.64
N VAL A 310 -24.39 9.51 -2.99
CA VAL A 310 -25.63 10.14 -3.46
C VAL A 310 -25.47 10.50 -4.94
N ASP A 311 -26.32 9.92 -5.79
CA ASP A 311 -26.31 10.21 -7.23
C ASP A 311 -27.09 11.48 -7.59
N THR A 312 -27.08 11.84 -8.88
CA THR A 312 -27.78 13.02 -9.42
C THR A 312 -29.30 13.00 -9.26
N HIS A 313 -29.89 11.86 -8.89
CA HIS A 313 -31.32 11.69 -8.62
C HIS A 313 -31.61 11.61 -7.11
N GLY A 314 -30.63 11.87 -6.25
CA GLY A 314 -30.75 11.78 -4.79
C GLY A 314 -30.79 10.34 -4.26
N ARG A 315 -30.42 9.33 -5.06
CA ARG A 315 -30.43 7.93 -4.61
C ARG A 315 -29.19 7.63 -3.78
N CYS A 316 -29.40 7.12 -2.57
CA CYS A 316 -28.34 6.63 -1.70
C CYS A 316 -27.91 5.21 -2.09
N LEU A 317 -26.63 5.03 -2.41
CA LEU A 317 -25.99 3.76 -2.73
C LEU A 317 -24.88 3.45 -1.72
N THR A 318 -24.65 2.17 -1.42
CA THR A 318 -23.65 1.73 -0.44
C THR A 318 -22.85 0.53 -0.94
N GLY A 319 -21.67 0.30 -0.36
CA GLY A 319 -20.77 -0.77 -0.77
C GLY A 319 -20.32 -0.62 -2.23
N GLU A 320 -20.17 -1.73 -2.95
CA GLU A 320 -19.63 -1.73 -4.32
C GLU A 320 -20.47 -0.91 -5.33
N ALA A 321 -21.77 -0.72 -5.08
CA ALA A 321 -22.65 0.10 -5.93
C ALA A 321 -22.21 1.58 -5.98
N VAL A 322 -21.44 2.04 -5.00
CA VAL A 322 -20.79 3.37 -5.01
C VAL A 322 -19.84 3.53 -6.20
N LEU A 323 -19.18 2.45 -6.65
CA LEU A 323 -18.29 2.49 -7.81
C LEU A 323 -19.02 2.74 -9.13
N GLU A 324 -20.30 2.40 -9.23
CA GLU A 324 -21.09 2.64 -10.45
C GLU A 324 -21.30 4.14 -10.71
N VAL A 325 -21.41 4.95 -9.66
CA VAL A 325 -21.56 6.40 -9.75
C VAL A 325 -20.22 7.11 -9.84
N LEU A 326 -19.18 6.59 -9.19
CA LEU A 326 -17.82 7.14 -9.28
C LEU A 326 -17.21 7.00 -10.68
N ARG A 327 -17.45 5.89 -11.37
CA ARG A 327 -16.93 5.67 -12.71
C ARG A 327 -17.40 6.78 -13.65
N GLY A 328 -16.44 7.39 -14.35
CA GLY A 328 -16.69 8.47 -15.30
C GLY A 328 -15.47 8.72 -16.16
N SER A 329 -15.68 8.95 -17.45
CA SER A 329 -14.62 9.25 -18.43
C SER A 329 -14.59 10.73 -18.82
N GLY A 330 -15.24 11.59 -18.04
CA GLY A 330 -15.30 13.03 -18.29
C GLY A 330 -13.98 13.76 -18.03
N ALA A 331 -13.84 14.95 -18.60
CA ALA A 331 -12.76 15.86 -18.21
C ALA A 331 -13.01 16.37 -16.78
N VAL A 332 -11.96 16.51 -15.99
CA VAL A 332 -12.04 17.01 -14.62
C VAL A 332 -11.32 18.36 -14.53
N ASP A 333 -12.03 19.34 -13.99
CA ASP A 333 -11.57 20.71 -13.84
C ASP A 333 -12.02 21.31 -12.49
N GLU A 334 -11.63 22.56 -12.20
CA GLU A 334 -12.00 23.30 -10.97
C GLU A 334 -11.75 22.52 -9.66
N THR A 335 -10.69 21.72 -9.64
CA THR A 335 -10.42 20.82 -8.52
C THR A 335 -9.98 21.56 -7.27
N ARG A 336 -10.61 21.26 -6.13
CA ARG A 336 -10.33 21.85 -4.82
C ARG A 336 -10.31 20.81 -3.72
N VAL A 337 -9.14 20.63 -3.11
CA VAL A 337 -8.96 19.86 -1.88
C VAL A 337 -9.01 20.79 -0.66
N THR A 338 -9.71 20.37 0.38
CA THR A 338 -9.83 21.05 1.68
C THR A 338 -9.60 20.04 2.79
N SER A 339 -8.71 20.35 3.75
CA SER A 339 -8.51 19.49 4.92
C SER A 339 -9.74 19.52 5.84
N LEU A 340 -10.17 18.36 6.34
CA LEU A 340 -11.18 18.25 7.39
C LEU A 340 -10.59 17.81 8.73
N GLY A 341 -9.30 17.45 8.76
CA GLY A 341 -8.58 16.94 9.94
C GLY A 341 -7.29 16.23 9.55
N SER A 342 -6.54 15.71 10.53
CA SER A 342 -5.29 14.96 10.27
C SER A 342 -5.51 13.65 9.49
N GLY A 343 -6.72 13.09 9.54
CA GLY A 343 -7.11 11.84 8.89
C GLY A 343 -8.27 11.98 7.90
N SER A 344 -8.62 13.19 7.44
CA SER A 344 -9.78 13.40 6.56
C SER A 344 -9.60 14.61 5.63
N TYR A 345 -10.03 14.48 4.37
CA TYR A 345 -10.13 15.61 3.45
C TYR A 345 -11.41 15.55 2.61
N HIS A 346 -11.85 16.73 2.21
CA HIS A 346 -12.87 16.94 1.21
C HIS A 346 -12.21 17.28 -0.12
N LEU A 347 -12.70 16.70 -1.20
CA LEU A 347 -12.29 16.97 -2.56
C LEU A 347 -13.54 17.29 -3.37
N SER A 348 -13.61 18.50 -3.92
CA SER A 348 -14.65 18.90 -4.87
C SER A 348 -14.04 19.21 -6.22
N TYR A 349 -14.74 18.86 -7.29
CA TYR A 349 -14.30 19.11 -8.65
C TYR A 349 -15.50 19.15 -9.60
N ARG A 350 -15.30 19.76 -10.77
CA ARG A 350 -16.26 19.80 -11.87
C ARG A 350 -15.88 18.71 -12.86
N SER A 351 -16.86 17.93 -13.31
CA SER A 351 -16.67 16.80 -14.22
C SER A 351 -17.58 16.97 -15.44
N GLU A 352 -16.96 17.17 -16.60
CA GLU A 352 -17.65 17.35 -17.88
C GLU A 352 -17.69 16.03 -18.65
N GLU A 353 -18.86 15.40 -18.66
CA GLU A 353 -19.15 14.23 -19.50
C GLU A 353 -19.90 14.69 -20.77
N PRO A 354 -19.80 13.97 -21.91
CA PRO A 354 -20.36 14.43 -23.19
C PRO A 354 -21.88 14.72 -23.19
N SER A 355 -22.61 14.24 -22.18
CA SER A 355 -24.05 14.42 -22.00
C SER A 355 -24.44 15.25 -20.77
N ALA A 356 -23.51 15.59 -19.87
CA ALA A 356 -23.82 16.28 -18.62
C ALA A 356 -22.58 16.93 -17.98
N VAL A 357 -22.76 18.13 -17.43
CA VAL A 357 -21.83 18.71 -16.47
C VAL A 357 -22.28 18.30 -15.07
N THR A 358 -21.36 17.79 -14.27
CA THR A 358 -21.65 17.40 -12.88
C THR A 358 -20.62 17.99 -11.93
N ARG A 359 -21.10 18.46 -10.77
CA ARG A 359 -20.25 18.80 -9.64
C ARG A 359 -20.14 17.58 -8.74
N ARG A 360 -18.91 17.11 -8.54
CA ARG A 360 -18.60 15.92 -7.75
C ARG A 360 -17.89 16.31 -6.46
N SER A 361 -18.21 15.58 -5.38
CA SER A 361 -17.78 15.88 -4.02
C SER A 361 -17.48 14.59 -3.27
N SER A 362 -16.22 14.40 -2.88
CA SER A 362 -15.69 13.20 -2.23
C SER A 362 -15.15 13.53 -0.84
N VAL A 363 -15.54 12.77 0.16
CA VAL A 363 -14.91 12.78 1.49
C VAL A 363 -14.10 11.52 1.65
N TRP A 364 -12.79 11.70 1.78
CA TRP A 364 -11.84 10.65 2.04
C TRP A 364 -11.45 10.67 3.50
N VAL A 365 -11.47 9.51 4.14
CA VAL A 365 -11.03 9.30 5.51
C VAL A 365 -9.90 8.30 5.53
N ARG A 366 -9.05 8.40 6.53
CA ARG A 366 -8.03 7.41 6.81
C ARG A 366 -8.60 6.38 7.77
N GLU A 367 -8.51 5.11 7.43
CA GLU A 367 -9.10 4.03 8.24
C GLU A 367 -8.53 4.02 9.67
N ASP A 368 -7.22 4.27 9.79
CA ASP A 368 -6.55 4.52 11.07
C ASP A 368 -6.22 6.01 11.24
N GLN A 369 -7.20 6.76 11.76
CA GLN A 369 -7.07 8.18 12.12
C GLN A 369 -6.10 8.40 13.28
N HIS A 370 -5.89 7.41 14.16
CA HIS A 370 -4.97 7.52 15.30
C HIS A 370 -3.50 7.48 14.88
N ASN A 371 -3.24 6.87 13.72
CA ASN A 371 -1.89 6.68 13.23
C ASN A 371 -1.46 7.57 12.08
N GLU A 372 -2.35 8.16 11.28
CA GLU A 372 -1.92 8.87 10.06
C GLU A 372 -1.12 7.93 9.13
N MET A 373 -1.43 6.62 9.13
CA MET A 373 -0.71 5.61 8.33
C MET A 373 -1.61 4.53 7.68
N GLY A 374 -2.90 4.46 8.04
CA GLY A 374 -3.85 3.60 7.34
C GLY A 374 -4.08 4.02 5.87
N PRO A 375 -4.73 3.17 5.06
CA PRO A 375 -5.16 3.55 3.71
C PRO A 375 -6.14 4.72 3.77
N TRP A 376 -6.15 5.50 2.68
CA TRP A 376 -7.18 6.50 2.44
C TRP A 376 -8.35 5.83 1.74
N LEU A 377 -9.50 5.82 2.42
CA LEU A 377 -10.74 5.19 1.97
C LEU A 377 -11.82 6.25 1.75
N LEU A 378 -12.56 6.12 0.66
CA LEU A 378 -13.68 6.98 0.33
C LEU A 378 -14.85 6.65 1.27
N ARG A 379 -15.26 7.64 2.07
CA ARG A 379 -16.34 7.50 3.07
C ARG A 379 -17.68 7.98 2.54
N TYR A 380 -17.66 9.01 1.71
CA TYR A 380 -18.83 9.65 1.11
C TYR A 380 -18.51 10.18 -0.28
N HIS A 381 -19.43 10.02 -1.24
CA HIS A 381 -19.40 10.69 -2.55
C HIS A 381 -20.76 11.29 -2.89
N GLN A 382 -20.77 12.42 -3.58
CA GLN A 382 -22.00 13.04 -4.08
C GLN A 382 -21.77 13.59 -5.48
N VAL A 383 -22.75 13.35 -6.36
CA VAL A 383 -22.80 13.91 -7.71
C VAL A 383 -24.03 14.79 -7.82
N THR A 384 -23.83 16.06 -8.13
CA THR A 384 -24.91 17.03 -8.38
C THR A 384 -24.86 17.45 -9.84
N ALA A 385 -25.99 17.47 -10.53
CA ALA A 385 -26.04 18.00 -11.90
C ALA A 385 -25.85 19.52 -11.88
N GLU A 386 -25.02 20.05 -12.78
CA GLU A 386 -25.02 21.48 -13.08
C GLU A 386 -25.96 21.71 -14.28
N HIS A 387 -26.93 22.62 -14.11
CA HIS A 387 -28.03 22.89 -15.05
C HIS A 387 -27.80 24.19 -15.83
#